data_AF-M4DL49-F1
#
_entry.id   AF-M4DL49-F1
#
_cell.length_a   1.000
_cell.length_b   1.000
_cell.length_c   1.000
_cell.angle_alpha   90.00
_cell.angle_beta   90.00
_cell.angle_gamma   90.00
#
_symmetry.space_group_name_H-M   'P 1'
#
loop_
_entity.id
_entity.type
_entity.pdbx_description
1 polymer ?
#
loop_
_entity_poly.entity_id
_entity_poly.type
_entity_poly.pdbx_seq_one_letter_code
_entity_poly.pdbx_strand_id
1 'polypeptide(L)'
;MAEEKSKKSIVRADDSDDDEYAMHKRPFAGEFMKFCLERFEVGIWSSANESNVDIILNIVLEDLKNKLLFVWDQKQSTNIGLKTLENSDKPMFFKDLSKVFQKFKEFSASNTFLIDNEPYKALINPDNTGVFPLPYDPTDKNDDFLDPEGEFCSYLDDLANASDVQAYIKENSFGQPKIDSSHPDWSFYCKVSKIVSFLA
;
A
#
# COMPACT_ATOMS: atom_id res chain seq x y z
N MET A 1 41.66 -0.57 1.63
CA MET A 1 40.80 -0.07 0.54
C MET A 1 40.05 -1.27 0.01
N ALA A 2 38.79 -1.43 0.42
CA ALA A 2 37.92 -2.50 -0.04
C ALA A 2 36.90 -1.88 -0.99
N GLU A 3 36.86 -2.36 -2.23
CA GLU A 3 35.91 -1.94 -3.25
C GLU A 3 34.52 -2.46 -2.89
N GLU A 4 33.59 -1.52 -2.74
CA GLU A 4 32.17 -1.78 -2.54
C GLU A 4 31.56 -2.18 -3.90
N LYS A 5 31.25 -3.47 -4.06
CA LYS A 5 30.55 -3.97 -5.25
C LYS A 5 29.10 -3.46 -5.23
N SER A 6 28.86 -2.41 -6.00
CA SER A 6 27.52 -1.94 -6.38
C SER A 6 26.73 -3.10 -7.02
N LYS A 7 25.72 -3.60 -6.31
CA LYS A 7 24.72 -4.50 -6.89
C LYS A 7 23.81 -3.67 -7.79
N LYS A 8 24.16 -3.60 -9.09
CA LYS A 8 23.22 -3.17 -10.14
C LYS A 8 22.14 -4.24 -10.28
N SER A 9 20.90 -3.91 -9.94
CA SER A 9 19.73 -4.68 -10.36
C SER A 9 19.54 -4.48 -11.86
N ILE A 10 19.62 -5.58 -12.61
CA ILE A 10 19.36 -5.63 -14.06
C ILE A 10 17.90 -6.03 -14.22
N VAL A 11 17.08 -5.13 -14.74
CA VAL A 11 15.75 -5.49 -15.25
C VAL A 11 15.97 -6.22 -16.57
N ARG A 12 15.60 -7.49 -16.64
CA ARG A 12 15.49 -8.22 -17.91
C ARG A 12 14.01 -8.35 -18.27
N ALA A 13 13.70 -8.05 -19.52
CA ALA A 13 12.48 -8.49 -20.15
C ALA A 13 12.65 -9.97 -20.53
N ASP A 14 11.78 -10.80 -19.96
CA ASP A 14 11.43 -12.20 -20.25
C ASP A 14 12.46 -13.35 -20.13
N ASP A 15 11.91 -14.45 -19.60
CA ASP A 15 12.28 -15.87 -19.67
C ASP A 15 13.51 -16.39 -18.89
N SER A 16 13.51 -16.25 -17.56
CA SER A 16 14.22 -17.21 -16.69
C SER A 16 13.48 -17.42 -15.37
N ASP A 17 12.90 -18.61 -15.20
CA ASP A 17 12.06 -19.03 -14.06
C ASP A 17 12.80 -19.26 -12.72
N ASP A 18 14.07 -18.87 -12.59
CA ASP A 18 14.87 -19.14 -11.38
C ASP A 18 15.74 -17.93 -10.99
N ASP A 19 15.09 -16.80 -10.68
CA ASP A 19 15.75 -15.75 -9.91
C ASP A 19 14.82 -15.37 -8.73
N GLU A 20 15.20 -15.78 -7.52
CA GLU A 20 14.46 -15.55 -6.25
C GLU A 20 14.20 -14.05 -5.96
N TYR A 21 14.80 -13.17 -6.76
CA TYR A 21 14.70 -11.71 -6.67
C TYR A 21 14.14 -11.05 -7.93
N ALA A 22 13.51 -11.82 -8.83
CA ALA A 22 12.85 -11.27 -10.00
C ALA A 22 11.72 -10.32 -9.56
N MET A 23 11.78 -9.09 -10.06
CA MET A 23 10.76 -8.07 -9.81
C MET A 23 9.71 -8.17 -10.90
N HIS A 24 8.50 -8.55 -10.51
CA HIS A 24 7.38 -8.71 -11.43
C HIS A 24 6.46 -7.50 -11.36
N LYS A 25 6.28 -6.82 -12.50
CA LYS A 25 5.28 -5.75 -12.63
C LYS A 25 3.90 -6.42 -12.73
N ARG A 26 2.99 -6.10 -11.80
CA ARG A 26 1.60 -6.53 -11.90
C ARG A 26 1.00 -6.00 -13.22
N PRO A 27 0.26 -6.83 -13.99
CA PRO A 27 -0.40 -6.37 -15.21
C PRO A 27 -1.20 -5.07 -14.97
N PHE A 28 -1.26 -4.21 -15.98
CA PHE A 28 -1.97 -2.91 -15.96
C PHE A 28 -1.45 -1.87 -14.95
N ALA A 29 -0.35 -2.11 -14.22
CA ALA A 29 0.09 -1.19 -13.17
C ALA A 29 0.38 0.25 -13.66
N GLY A 30 0.81 0.46 -14.90
CA GLY A 30 1.04 1.81 -15.42
C GLY A 30 -0.26 2.55 -15.74
N GLU A 31 -1.19 1.84 -16.37
CA GLU A 31 -2.52 2.29 -16.73
C GLU A 31 -3.35 2.59 -15.47
N PHE A 32 -3.29 1.70 -14.48
CA PHE A 32 -3.89 1.90 -13.16
C PHE A 32 -3.39 3.17 -12.48
N MET A 33 -2.08 3.42 -12.51
CA MET A 33 -1.53 4.63 -11.90
C MET A 33 -1.99 5.90 -12.61
N LYS A 34 -2.15 5.87 -13.95
CA LYS A 34 -2.76 6.99 -14.70
C LYS A 34 -4.23 7.17 -14.29
N PHE A 35 -4.99 6.09 -14.24
CA PHE A 35 -6.38 6.08 -13.79
C PHE A 35 -6.55 6.72 -12.41
N CYS A 36 -5.71 6.34 -11.44
CA CYS A 36 -5.72 6.91 -10.09
C CYS A 36 -5.39 8.41 -10.10
N LEU A 37 -4.35 8.82 -10.82
CA LEU A 37 -3.90 10.21 -10.89
C LEU A 37 -4.90 11.16 -11.57
N GLU A 38 -5.83 10.63 -12.37
CA GLU A 38 -6.92 11.42 -12.98
C GLU A 38 -8.06 11.70 -11.99
N ARG A 39 -8.13 10.97 -10.88
CA ARG A 39 -9.28 10.97 -9.94
C ARG A 39 -8.92 11.37 -8.52
N PHE A 40 -7.67 11.14 -8.12
CA PHE A 40 -7.21 11.31 -6.76
C PHE A 40 -5.88 12.06 -6.68
N GLU A 41 -5.66 12.70 -5.53
CA GLU A 41 -4.32 13.07 -5.09
C GLU A 41 -3.62 11.80 -4.58
N VAL A 42 -2.60 11.33 -5.32
CA VAL A 42 -1.97 10.03 -5.07
C VAL A 42 -0.66 10.17 -4.32
N GLY A 43 -0.53 9.48 -3.19
CA GLY A 43 0.74 9.29 -2.48
C GLY A 43 1.18 7.83 -2.51
N ILE A 44 2.48 7.59 -2.67
CA ILE A 44 3.07 6.24 -2.54
C ILE A 44 3.68 6.10 -1.15
N TRP A 45 3.35 5.02 -0.43
CA TRP A 45 3.87 4.76 0.91
C TRP A 45 4.37 3.34 1.12
N SER A 46 5.65 3.12 0.83
CA SER A 46 6.27 1.79 0.93
C SER A 46 6.79 1.49 2.34
N SER A 47 6.82 0.20 2.70
CA SER A 47 7.55 -0.30 3.88
C SER A 47 8.98 -0.73 3.53
N ALA A 48 9.41 -0.52 2.28
CA ALA A 48 10.79 -0.69 1.85
C ALA A 48 11.62 0.57 2.11
N ASN A 49 12.95 0.44 1.99
CA ASN A 49 13.85 1.58 2.01
C ASN A 49 13.73 2.44 0.73
N GLU A 50 14.17 3.69 0.83
CA GLU A 50 14.19 4.68 -0.25
C GLU A 50 14.73 4.14 -1.58
N SER A 51 15.89 3.47 -1.56
CA SER A 51 16.53 2.96 -2.78
C SER A 51 15.66 1.94 -3.52
N ASN A 52 14.95 1.07 -2.80
CA ASN A 52 14.04 0.11 -3.41
C ASN A 52 12.79 0.80 -3.97
N VAL A 53 12.28 1.82 -3.27
CA VAL A 53 11.14 2.62 -3.74
C VAL A 53 11.47 3.32 -5.03
N ASP A 54 12.63 3.98 -5.12
CA ASP A 54 13.05 4.70 -6.33
C ASP A 54 13.16 3.79 -7.55
N ILE A 55 13.68 2.57 -7.38
CA ILE A 55 13.76 1.57 -8.46
C ILE A 55 12.35 1.23 -8.96
N ILE A 56 11.42 0.93 -8.06
CA ILE A 56 10.04 0.53 -8.41
C ILE A 56 9.31 1.69 -9.10
N LEU A 57 9.46 2.92 -8.61
CA LEU A 57 8.81 4.09 -9.20
C LEU A 57 9.30 4.35 -10.63
N ASN A 58 10.60 4.18 -10.89
CA ASN A 58 11.15 4.36 -12.23
C ASN A 58 10.60 3.31 -13.23
N ILE A 59 10.21 2.13 -12.76
CA ILE A 59 9.67 1.04 -13.59
C ILE A 59 8.16 1.20 -13.84
N VAL A 60 7.42 1.68 -12.84
CA VAL A 60 5.96 1.74 -12.91
C VAL A 60 5.46 3.11 -13.37
N LEU A 61 6.06 4.18 -12.86
CA LEU A 61 5.52 5.54 -13.03
C LEU A 61 6.23 6.35 -14.10
N GLU A 62 7.49 6.05 -14.43
CA GLU A 62 8.27 6.80 -15.42
C GLU A 62 8.16 8.33 -15.23
N ASP A 63 7.48 9.03 -16.14
CA ASP A 63 7.26 10.47 -16.14
C ASP A 63 6.16 10.95 -15.18
N LEU A 64 5.36 10.05 -14.61
CA LEU A 64 4.26 10.36 -13.70
C LEU A 64 4.72 10.63 -12.26
N LYS A 65 5.99 10.37 -11.92
CA LYS A 65 6.52 10.52 -10.55
C LYS A 65 6.33 11.93 -10.00
N ASN A 66 6.38 12.96 -10.85
CA ASN A 66 6.19 14.36 -10.46
C ASN A 66 4.73 14.75 -10.17
N LYS A 67 3.75 13.88 -10.49
CA LYS A 67 2.33 14.08 -10.20
C LYS A 67 1.91 13.53 -8.83
N LEU A 68 2.79 12.79 -8.15
CA LEU A 68 2.49 12.26 -6.83
C LEU A 68 2.52 13.39 -5.78
N LEU A 69 1.54 13.38 -4.88
CA LEU A 69 1.50 14.26 -3.71
C LEU A 69 2.70 14.04 -2.79
N PHE A 70 3.08 12.76 -2.60
CA PHE A 70 4.29 12.37 -1.88
C PHE A 70 4.78 10.98 -2.28
N VAL A 71 6.06 10.74 -1.99
CA VAL A 71 6.67 9.42 -1.96
C VAL A 71 7.27 9.21 -0.57
N TRP A 72 6.75 8.25 0.16
CA TRP A 72 7.18 7.87 1.50
C TRP A 72 7.72 6.44 1.52
N ASP A 73 8.82 6.27 2.24
CA ASP A 73 9.47 4.99 2.46
C ASP A 73 9.20 4.49 3.89
N GLN A 74 9.91 3.45 4.31
CA GLN A 74 9.78 2.88 5.64
C GLN A 74 10.00 3.90 6.77
N LYS A 75 10.77 4.98 6.56
CA LYS A 75 11.08 5.98 7.61
C LYS A 75 9.84 6.78 8.01
N GLN A 76 8.86 6.91 7.12
CA GLN A 76 7.59 7.57 7.45
C GLN A 76 6.57 6.61 8.07
N SER A 77 6.76 5.29 7.91
CA SER A 77 5.91 4.29 8.57
C SER A 77 6.08 4.34 10.09
N THR A 78 5.04 4.02 10.84
CA THR A 78 5.13 3.87 12.30
C THR A 78 5.61 2.47 12.63
N ASN A 79 6.73 2.35 13.34
CA ASN A 79 7.28 1.07 13.79
C ASN A 79 7.40 1.09 15.31
N ILE A 80 6.75 0.15 15.97
CA ILE A 80 6.71 0.01 17.44
C ILE A 80 7.68 -1.05 17.96
N GLY A 81 8.58 -1.55 17.12
CA GLY A 81 9.55 -2.59 17.48
C GLY A 81 8.96 -4.00 17.58
N LEU A 82 7.71 -4.19 17.16
CA LEU A 82 7.06 -5.50 17.08
C LEU A 82 7.27 -6.16 15.72
N LYS A 83 7.04 -7.47 15.69
CA LYS A 83 7.13 -8.33 14.50
C LYS A 83 5.74 -8.78 14.08
N THR A 84 5.58 -9.08 12.79
CA THR A 84 4.33 -9.63 12.26
C THR A 84 4.09 -11.05 12.79
N LEU A 85 2.82 -11.49 12.86
CA LEU A 85 2.48 -12.84 13.32
C LEU A 85 2.97 -13.90 12.33
N GLU A 86 2.87 -13.57 11.04
CA GLU A 86 3.16 -14.43 9.90
C GLU A 86 4.66 -14.58 9.67
N ASN A 87 5.45 -13.59 10.09
CA ASN A 87 6.90 -13.58 9.93
C ASN A 87 7.59 -12.87 11.11
N SER A 88 8.30 -13.65 11.92
CA SER A 88 9.02 -13.16 13.11
C SER A 88 10.21 -12.26 12.78
N ASP A 89 10.72 -12.29 11.55
CA ASP A 89 11.83 -11.45 11.12
C ASP A 89 11.34 -10.12 10.54
N LYS A 90 10.11 -10.08 10.03
CA LYS A 90 9.50 -8.88 9.42
C LYS A 90 9.05 -7.87 10.48
N PRO A 91 9.63 -6.65 10.51
CA PRO A 91 9.15 -5.57 11.36
C PRO A 91 7.72 -5.17 10.98
N MET A 92 6.91 -4.85 12.00
CA MET A 92 5.56 -4.37 11.81
C MET A 92 5.57 -2.87 11.54
N PHE A 93 5.17 -2.49 10.32
CA PHE A 93 5.08 -1.10 9.88
C PHE A 93 3.62 -0.70 9.68
N PHE A 94 3.17 0.32 10.39
CA PHE A 94 1.85 0.93 10.19
C PHE A 94 1.93 2.15 9.28
N LYS A 95 0.84 2.37 8.55
CA LYS A 95 0.64 3.48 7.61
C LYS A 95 -0.32 4.48 8.23
N ASP A 96 0.19 5.19 9.22
CA ASP A 96 -0.54 6.14 10.06
C ASP A 96 -1.04 7.37 9.28
N LEU A 97 -2.30 7.35 8.86
CA LEU A 97 -2.90 8.45 8.10
C LEU A 97 -2.93 9.77 8.88
N SER A 98 -2.79 9.76 10.21
CA SER A 98 -2.67 11.01 10.97
C SER A 98 -1.45 11.82 10.54
N LYS A 99 -0.36 11.18 10.07
CA LYS A 99 0.81 11.86 9.51
C LYS A 99 0.48 12.59 8.20
N VAL A 100 -0.39 12.01 7.38
CA VAL A 100 -0.90 12.65 6.15
C VAL A 100 -1.71 13.88 6.53
N PHE A 101 -2.68 13.75 7.45
CA PHE A 101 -3.54 14.86 7.89
C PHE A 101 -2.76 15.96 8.62
N GLN A 102 -1.67 15.61 9.30
CA GLN A 102 -0.78 16.58 9.92
C GLN A 102 0.01 17.38 8.88
N LYS A 103 0.46 16.74 7.80
CA LYS A 103 1.28 17.36 6.76
C LYS A 103 0.45 18.14 5.73
N PHE A 104 -0.71 17.61 5.36
CA PHE A 104 -1.58 18.12 4.31
C PHE A 104 -2.97 18.37 4.91
N LYS A 105 -3.33 19.64 5.08
CA LYS A 105 -4.48 20.09 5.89
C LYS A 105 -5.83 19.95 5.18
N GLU A 106 -5.79 19.75 3.87
CA GLU A 106 -6.92 19.47 3.01
C GLU A 106 -7.43 18.02 3.14
N PHE A 107 -6.67 17.13 3.77
CA PHE A 107 -7.03 15.72 3.95
C PHE A 107 -7.50 15.40 5.37
N SER A 108 -8.45 14.47 5.45
CA SER A 108 -9.05 13.94 6.66
C SER A 108 -9.53 12.51 6.42
N ALA A 109 -10.10 11.87 7.45
CA ALA A 109 -10.66 10.53 7.32
C ALA A 109 -11.80 10.45 6.29
N SER A 110 -12.57 11.52 6.10
CA SER A 110 -13.74 11.52 5.21
C SER A 110 -13.39 11.64 3.73
N ASN A 111 -12.13 11.92 3.37
CA ASN A 111 -11.69 12.08 1.97
C ASN A 111 -10.38 11.34 1.64
N THR A 112 -9.88 10.50 2.55
CA THR A 112 -8.61 9.79 2.38
C THR A 112 -8.77 8.32 2.72
N PHE A 113 -8.22 7.46 1.87
CA PHE A 113 -8.15 6.02 2.11
C PHE A 113 -6.76 5.48 1.75
N LEU A 114 -6.45 4.30 2.27
CA LEU A 114 -5.23 3.55 2.06
C LEU A 114 -5.55 2.27 1.27
N ILE A 115 -4.81 2.04 0.19
CA ILE A 115 -4.78 0.75 -0.51
C ILE A 115 -3.53 0.01 -0.06
N ASP A 116 -3.68 -1.14 0.61
CA ASP A 116 -2.55 -2.01 0.98
C ASP A 116 -3.04 -3.47 1.07
N ASN A 117 -2.24 -4.45 0.67
CA ASN A 117 -2.65 -5.85 0.71
C ASN A 117 -2.50 -6.49 2.11
N GLU A 118 -1.96 -5.77 3.10
CA GLU A 118 -1.79 -6.24 4.48
C GLU A 118 -2.67 -5.41 5.45
N PRO A 119 -3.87 -5.90 5.82
CA PRO A 119 -4.84 -5.14 6.61
C PRO A 119 -4.31 -4.55 7.93
N TYR A 120 -3.37 -5.23 8.60
CA TYR A 120 -2.81 -4.73 9.86
C TYR A 120 -2.10 -3.39 9.73
N LYS A 121 -1.62 -3.02 8.54
CA LYS A 121 -0.91 -1.74 8.35
C LYS A 121 -1.82 -0.54 8.57
N ALA A 122 -3.12 -0.72 8.40
CA ALA A 122 -4.15 0.28 8.66
C ALA A 122 -4.75 0.19 10.07
N LEU A 123 -4.26 -0.70 10.96
CA LEU A 123 -4.89 -1.01 12.25
C LEU A 123 -5.15 0.21 13.15
N ILE A 124 -4.33 1.25 13.00
CA ILE A 124 -4.39 2.47 13.82
C ILE A 124 -5.06 3.64 13.12
N ASN A 125 -5.52 3.43 11.88
CA ASN A 125 -6.19 4.46 11.11
C ASN A 125 -7.66 4.56 11.53
N PRO A 126 -8.32 5.71 11.25
CA PRO A 126 -9.76 5.83 11.43
C PRO A 126 -10.52 4.70 10.72
N ASP A 127 -11.66 4.29 11.27
CA ASP A 127 -12.48 3.23 10.72
C ASP A 127 -12.81 3.46 9.24
N ASN A 128 -12.82 2.39 8.44
CA ASN A 128 -13.24 2.41 7.04
C ASN A 128 -12.43 3.38 6.16
N THR A 129 -11.13 3.53 6.44
CA THR A 129 -10.17 4.27 5.60
C THR A 129 -9.20 3.34 4.87
N GLY A 130 -9.51 2.05 4.78
CA GLY A 130 -8.63 1.05 4.18
C GLY A 130 -9.38 0.15 3.20
N VAL A 131 -8.75 -0.10 2.06
CA VAL A 131 -9.18 -1.05 1.04
C VAL A 131 -8.06 -2.06 0.87
N PHE A 132 -8.37 -3.36 0.98
CA PHE A 132 -7.34 -4.38 1.15
C PHE A 132 -7.38 -5.43 0.04
N PRO A 133 -6.80 -5.18 -1.15
CA PRO A 133 -6.68 -6.16 -2.21
C PRO A 133 -6.04 -7.47 -1.77
N LEU A 134 -6.33 -8.56 -2.48
CA LEU A 134 -5.54 -9.78 -2.33
C LEU A 134 -4.09 -9.55 -2.79
N PRO A 135 -3.10 -10.22 -2.17
CA PRO A 135 -1.71 -10.17 -2.62
C PRO A 135 -1.58 -10.56 -4.10
N TYR A 136 -0.67 -9.89 -4.82
CA TYR A 136 -0.34 -10.23 -6.19
C TYR A 136 0.40 -11.57 -6.26
N ASP A 137 -0.07 -12.48 -7.12
CA ASP A 137 0.61 -13.73 -7.46
C ASP A 137 1.22 -13.62 -8.87
N PRO A 138 2.55 -13.57 -9.02
CA PRO A 138 3.20 -13.46 -10.34
C PRO A 138 3.02 -14.71 -11.22
N THR A 139 2.55 -15.83 -10.66
CA THR A 139 2.24 -17.05 -11.40
C THR A 139 0.86 -17.01 -12.06
N ASP A 140 -0.03 -16.13 -11.59
CA ASP A 140 -1.33 -15.90 -12.23
C ASP A 140 -1.15 -15.06 -13.51
N LYS A 141 -1.30 -15.73 -14.66
CA LYS A 141 -1.16 -15.10 -15.98
C LYS A 141 -2.42 -14.36 -16.43
N ASN A 142 -3.51 -14.46 -15.69
CA ASN A 142 -4.78 -13.80 -16.00
C ASN A 142 -5.12 -12.69 -14.99
N ASP A 143 -4.18 -12.25 -14.14
CA ASP A 143 -4.41 -11.16 -13.20
C ASP A 143 -4.75 -9.87 -13.96
N ASP A 144 -6.00 -9.46 -13.84
CA ASP A 144 -6.59 -8.24 -14.40
C ASP A 144 -7.01 -7.26 -13.29
N PHE A 145 -6.53 -7.47 -12.06
CA PHE A 145 -7.00 -6.75 -10.89
C PHE A 145 -6.83 -5.23 -11.00
N LEU A 146 -5.77 -4.80 -11.68
CA LEU A 146 -5.44 -3.38 -11.90
C LEU A 146 -5.94 -2.85 -13.25
N ASP A 147 -6.71 -3.63 -14.01
CA ASP A 147 -7.28 -3.19 -15.29
C ASP A 147 -8.19 -1.95 -15.06
N PRO A 148 -7.97 -0.82 -15.76
CA PRO A 148 -8.85 0.34 -15.71
C PRO A 148 -10.33 0.06 -16.05
N GLU A 149 -10.60 -1.00 -16.81
CA GLU A 149 -11.96 -1.45 -17.14
C GLU A 149 -12.51 -2.49 -16.14
N GLY A 150 -11.68 -2.89 -15.16
CA GLY A 150 -11.98 -3.91 -14.17
C GLY A 150 -12.85 -3.44 -13.00
N GLU A 151 -13.27 -4.41 -12.18
CA GLU A 151 -14.14 -4.19 -11.03
C GLU A 151 -13.50 -3.26 -9.98
N PHE A 152 -12.20 -3.41 -9.73
CA PHE A 152 -11.51 -2.58 -8.74
C PHE A 152 -11.42 -1.11 -9.19
N CYS A 153 -11.14 -0.84 -10.46
CA CYS A 153 -11.16 0.53 -10.97
C CYS A 153 -12.58 1.12 -10.97
N SER A 154 -13.60 0.32 -11.30
CA SER A 154 -15.00 0.74 -11.18
C SER A 154 -15.35 1.14 -9.74
N TYR A 155 -14.93 0.34 -8.76
CA TYR A 155 -15.07 0.65 -7.33
C TYR A 155 -14.38 1.97 -6.94
N LEU A 156 -13.17 2.20 -7.45
CA LEU A 156 -12.43 3.44 -7.20
C LEU A 156 -13.08 4.64 -7.88
N ASP A 157 -13.69 4.49 -9.06
CA ASP A 157 -14.42 5.57 -9.74
C ASP A 157 -15.63 6.03 -8.93
N ASP A 158 -16.41 5.07 -8.42
CA ASP A 158 -17.53 5.37 -7.52
C ASP A 158 -17.05 6.01 -6.20
N LEU A 159 -15.96 5.51 -5.62
CA LEU A 159 -15.36 6.06 -4.41
C LEU A 159 -14.85 7.50 -4.62
N ALA A 160 -14.30 7.83 -5.79
CA ALA A 160 -13.88 9.19 -6.14
C ALA A 160 -15.04 10.19 -6.16
N ASN A 161 -16.24 9.70 -6.49
CA ASN A 161 -17.47 10.50 -6.53
C ASN A 161 -18.24 10.52 -5.19
N ALA A 162 -17.81 9.73 -4.21
CA ALA A 162 -18.46 9.66 -2.90
C ALA A 162 -18.24 10.95 -2.10
N SER A 163 -19.28 11.41 -1.39
CA SER A 163 -19.17 12.58 -0.50
C SER A 163 -18.43 12.30 0.81
N ASP A 164 -18.36 11.03 1.21
CA ASP A 164 -17.66 10.57 2.42
C ASP A 164 -17.06 9.17 2.18
N VAL A 165 -15.74 9.10 2.22
CA VAL A 165 -14.96 7.87 1.99
C VAL A 165 -15.27 6.80 3.03
N GLN A 166 -15.43 7.18 4.31
CA GLN A 166 -15.65 6.20 5.37
C GLN A 166 -17.02 5.54 5.24
N ALA A 167 -18.04 6.31 4.87
CA ALA A 167 -19.38 5.80 4.61
C ALA A 167 -19.38 4.87 3.40
N TYR A 168 -18.75 5.28 2.29
CA TYR A 168 -18.70 4.47 1.08
C TYR A 168 -17.99 3.13 1.31
N ILE A 169 -16.80 3.13 1.93
CA ILE A 169 -16.04 1.90 2.20
C ILE A 169 -16.79 0.98 3.17
N LYS A 170 -17.52 1.55 4.14
CA LYS A 170 -18.33 0.77 5.08
C LYS A 170 -19.47 0.02 4.39
N GLU A 171 -20.12 0.67 3.42
CA GLU A 171 -21.25 0.10 2.68
C GLU A 171 -20.80 -0.80 1.52
N ASN A 172 -19.62 -0.53 0.96
CA ASN A 172 -19.03 -1.21 -0.19
C ASN A 172 -17.63 -1.71 0.19
N SER A 173 -17.59 -2.82 0.93
CA SER A 173 -16.34 -3.48 1.28
C SER A 173 -15.70 -4.12 0.04
N PHE A 174 -14.38 -3.96 -0.15
CA PHE A 174 -13.65 -4.55 -1.27
C PHE A 174 -12.38 -5.28 -0.79
N GLY A 175 -12.19 -6.52 -1.26
CA GLY A 175 -11.03 -7.35 -0.92
C GLY A 175 -11.11 -8.02 0.45
N GLN A 176 -10.00 -8.05 1.17
CA GLN A 176 -9.82 -8.68 2.48
C GLN A 176 -10.51 -7.86 3.59
N PRO A 177 -10.99 -8.53 4.65
CA PRO A 177 -11.58 -7.84 5.79
C PRO A 177 -10.52 -7.01 6.55
N LYS A 178 -10.95 -5.88 7.12
CA LYS A 178 -10.12 -5.12 8.06
C LYS A 178 -9.81 -5.94 9.32
N ILE A 179 -8.73 -5.59 10.01
CA ILE A 179 -8.46 -6.16 11.33
C ILE A 179 -9.38 -5.49 12.36
N ASP A 180 -10.35 -6.23 12.87
CA ASP A 180 -11.22 -5.80 13.97
C ASP A 180 -11.45 -6.93 15.00
N SER A 181 -12.38 -6.72 15.93
CA SER A 181 -12.68 -7.67 17.00
C SER A 181 -13.14 -9.06 16.55
N SER A 182 -13.53 -9.21 15.29
CA SER A 182 -13.91 -10.51 14.71
C SER A 182 -12.70 -11.31 14.20
N HIS A 183 -11.52 -10.69 14.07
CA HIS A 183 -10.33 -11.33 13.57
C HIS A 183 -9.87 -12.47 14.52
N PRO A 184 -9.47 -13.67 14.01
CA PRO A 184 -9.01 -14.78 14.85
C PRO A 184 -7.89 -14.40 15.82
N ASP A 185 -6.94 -13.60 15.33
CA ASP A 185 -5.81 -13.09 16.13
C ASP A 185 -6.08 -11.74 16.81
N TRP A 186 -7.35 -11.35 17.02
CA TRP A 186 -7.68 -10.07 17.64
C TRP A 186 -7.01 -9.87 19.01
N SER A 187 -6.79 -10.94 19.78
CA SER A 187 -6.10 -10.85 21.07
C SER A 187 -4.68 -10.27 20.95
N PHE A 188 -4.00 -10.52 19.84
CA PHE A 188 -2.70 -9.94 19.50
C PHE A 188 -2.88 -8.50 19.02
N TYR A 189 -3.72 -8.27 18.01
CA TYR A 189 -3.91 -6.95 17.40
C TYR A 189 -4.49 -5.91 18.37
N CYS A 190 -5.33 -6.33 19.32
CA CYS A 190 -5.85 -5.48 20.40
C CYS A 190 -4.75 -5.02 21.36
N LYS A 191 -3.71 -5.84 21.60
CA LYS A 191 -2.55 -5.43 22.40
C LYS A 191 -1.67 -4.46 21.61
N VAL A 192 -1.45 -4.78 20.33
CA VAL A 192 -0.70 -3.93 19.40
C VAL A 192 -1.32 -2.54 19.31
N SER A 193 -2.63 -2.43 19.07
CA SER A 193 -3.32 -1.14 18.95
C SER A 193 -3.19 -0.29 20.22
N LYS A 194 -3.32 -0.91 21.40
CA LYS A 194 -3.11 -0.23 22.69
C LYS A 194 -1.69 0.30 22.86
N ILE A 195 -0.67 -0.46 22.43
CA ILE A 195 0.73 -0.02 22.47
C ILE A 195 0.92 1.20 21.56
N VAL A 196 0.38 1.14 20.34
CA VAL A 196 0.49 2.27 19.41
C VAL A 196 -0.19 3.52 19.97
N SER A 197 -1.42 3.40 20.50
CA SER A 197 -2.13 4.54 21.10
C SER A 197 -1.44 5.15 22.32
N PHE A 198 -0.52 4.42 22.98
CA PHE A 198 0.27 4.95 24.09
C PHE A 198 1.53 5.70 23.63
N LEU A 199 1.98 5.44 22.40
CA LEU A 199 3.23 5.98 21.84
C LEU A 199 3.01 7.14 20.85
N ALA A 200 1.78 7.31 20.36
CA ALA A 200 1.35 8.42 19.50
C ALA A 200 0.88 9.63 20.32
#